data_AF-A0A6A4L366-F1
#
_entry.id   AF-A0A6A4L366-F1
#
_cell.length_a   1.000
_cell.length_b   1.000
_cell.length_c   1.000
_cell.angle_alpha   90.00
_cell.angle_beta   90.00
_cell.angle_gamma   90.00
#
_symmetry.space_group_name_H-M   'P 1'
#
loop_
_entity.id
_entity.type
_entity.pdbx_description
1 polymer ?
#
loop_
_entity_poly.entity_id
_entity_poly.type
_entity_poly.pdbx_seq_one_letter_code
_entity_poly.pdbx_strand_id
1 'polypeptide(L)'
;MENHDLGRFAEETSLYNRLVLGSLLPGGVWEPLPHFLRTWLRNYVTESLIYLVSGFLWCFYIYYLYPNAFLPKGTCFRTSSFASKNMVSLFVLGMALNPLDGLLQASPHLIPLFLIPTHFRTHLVLLFLEGVWATNLHDCINVKVWPVMGAGYHTIHHITYRHNYGNYTIWMDWVFGTLRPPADDGKKEI
;
A
#
# COMPACT_ATOMS: atom_id res chain seq x y z
N MET A 1 3.61 -36.35 9.82
CA MET A 1 3.07 -35.50 8.73
C MET A 1 3.67 -34.10 8.82
N GLU A 2 3.62 -33.46 10.00
CA GLU A 2 4.17 -32.13 10.27
C GLU A 2 5.64 -31.89 9.87
N ASN A 3 6.56 -32.81 10.17
CA ASN A 3 8.00 -32.65 9.83
C ASN A 3 8.31 -32.64 8.34
N HIS A 4 7.49 -33.31 7.51
CA HIS A 4 7.70 -33.36 6.07
C HIS A 4 7.31 -32.03 5.40
N ASP A 5 6.21 -31.43 5.86
CA ASP A 5 5.71 -30.17 5.31
C ASP A 5 6.61 -28.99 5.72
N LEU A 6 7.09 -28.97 6.98
CA LEU A 6 8.09 -28.01 7.46
C LEU A 6 9.40 -28.07 6.65
N GLY A 7 9.88 -29.27 6.33
CA GLY A 7 11.06 -29.47 5.49
C GLY A 7 10.88 -28.90 4.08
N ARG A 8 9.73 -29.17 3.45
CA ARG A 8 9.38 -28.61 2.14
C ARG A 8 9.33 -27.08 2.15
N PHE A 9 8.76 -26.46 3.19
CA PHE A 9 8.75 -25.00 3.32
C PHE A 9 10.15 -24.40 3.43
N ALA A 10 11.03 -25.04 4.20
CA ALA A 10 12.41 -24.57 4.36
C ALA A 10 13.19 -24.66 3.05
N GLU A 11 12.98 -25.72 2.26
CA GLU A 11 13.58 -25.89 0.93
C GLU A 11 13.06 -24.86 -0.07
N GLU A 12 11.74 -24.68 -0.18
CA GLU A 12 11.13 -23.66 -1.05
C GLU A 12 11.63 -22.26 -0.70
N THR A 13 11.68 -21.92 0.59
CA THR A 13 12.18 -20.61 1.05
C THR A 13 13.65 -20.42 0.70
N SER A 14 14.46 -21.47 0.82
CA SER A 14 15.88 -21.46 0.46
C SER A 14 16.10 -21.36 -1.05
N LEU A 15 15.22 -21.95 -1.86
CA LEU A 15 15.21 -21.79 -3.31
C LEU A 15 14.89 -20.33 -3.68
N TYR A 16 13.84 -19.75 -3.12
CA TYR A 16 13.48 -18.36 -3.37
C TYR A 16 14.58 -17.37 -2.94
N ASN A 17 15.21 -17.61 -1.78
CA ASN A 17 16.33 -16.79 -1.33
C ASN A 17 17.47 -16.82 -2.36
N ARG A 18 17.81 -18.00 -2.90
CA ARG A 18 18.86 -18.13 -3.93
C ARG A 18 18.49 -17.46 -5.25
N LEU A 19 17.25 -17.61 -5.72
CA LEU A 19 16.80 -17.03 -6.98
C LEU A 19 16.79 -15.49 -6.94
N VAL A 20 16.23 -14.92 -5.87
CA VAL A 20 16.09 -13.46 -5.75
C VAL A 20 17.38 -12.81 -5.28
N LEU A 21 17.95 -13.27 -4.15
CA LEU A 21 19.15 -12.63 -3.60
C LEU A 21 20.38 -12.93 -4.44
N GLY A 22 20.49 -14.14 -5.00
CA GLY A 22 21.62 -14.51 -5.86
C GLY A 22 21.63 -13.80 -7.21
N SER A 23 20.48 -13.29 -7.69
CA SER A 23 20.42 -12.49 -8.92
C SER A 23 20.65 -11.00 -8.68
N LEU A 24 20.33 -10.49 -7.47
CA LEU A 24 20.34 -9.06 -7.15
C LEU A 24 21.53 -8.61 -6.31
N LEU A 25 22.08 -9.50 -5.46
CA LEU A 25 23.13 -9.18 -4.49
C LEU A 25 24.31 -10.15 -4.61
N PRO A 26 25.56 -9.67 -4.47
CA PRO A 26 26.72 -10.54 -4.45
C PRO A 26 26.66 -11.50 -3.24
N GLY A 27 27.06 -12.76 -3.45
CA GLY A 27 26.96 -13.85 -2.46
C GLY A 27 27.54 -13.50 -1.09
N GLY A 28 28.64 -12.75 -1.05
CA GLY A 28 29.30 -12.33 0.19
C GLY A 28 28.44 -11.48 1.14
N VAL A 29 27.36 -10.87 0.65
CA VAL A 29 26.48 -10.00 1.47
C VAL A 29 25.37 -10.80 2.17
N TRP A 30 24.85 -11.86 1.54
CA TRP A 30 23.65 -12.54 2.02
C TRP A 30 23.85 -14.02 2.39
N GLU A 31 24.84 -14.70 1.82
CA GLU A 31 25.19 -16.08 2.17
C GLU A 31 25.65 -16.29 3.62
N PRO A 32 26.37 -15.37 4.30
CA PRO A 32 26.76 -15.59 5.69
C PRO A 32 25.62 -15.34 6.69
N LEU A 33 24.53 -14.71 6.27
CA LEU A 33 23.42 -14.35 7.17
C LEU A 33 22.67 -15.60 7.65
N PRO A 34 22.10 -15.61 8.87
CA PRO A 34 21.11 -16.60 9.28
C PRO A 34 19.93 -16.71 8.29
N HIS A 35 19.35 -17.90 8.15
CA HIS A 35 18.27 -18.15 7.18
C HIS A 35 17.07 -17.19 7.32
N PHE A 36 16.73 -16.82 8.55
CA PHE A 36 15.67 -15.85 8.82
C PHE A 36 15.99 -14.46 8.25
N LEU A 37 17.23 -13.97 8.37
CA LEU A 37 17.66 -12.69 7.81
C LEU A 37 17.72 -12.73 6.28
N ARG A 38 18.09 -13.87 5.69
CA ARG A 38 18.02 -14.06 4.23
C ARG A 38 16.58 -13.94 3.75
N THR A 39 15.65 -14.57 4.46
CA THR A 39 14.23 -14.54 4.11
C THR A 39 13.64 -13.14 4.24
N TRP A 40 14.01 -12.41 5.30
CA TRP A 40 13.63 -11.00 5.45
C TRP A 40 14.20 -10.12 4.33
N LEU A 41 15.51 -10.22 4.07
CA LEU A 41 16.18 -9.44 3.05
C LEU A 41 15.58 -9.70 1.67
N ARG A 42 15.27 -10.96 1.36
CA ARG A 42 14.56 -11.35 0.14
C ARG A 42 13.22 -10.64 0.04
N ASN A 43 12.39 -10.71 1.08
CA ASN A 43 11.06 -10.11 1.07
C ASN A 43 11.15 -8.59 0.92
N TYR A 44 12.03 -7.93 1.69
CA TYR A 44 12.24 -6.49 1.62
C TYR A 44 12.68 -6.02 0.22
N VAL A 45 13.68 -6.69 -0.37
CA VAL A 45 14.16 -6.36 -1.72
C VAL A 45 13.10 -6.63 -2.78
N THR A 46 12.40 -7.76 -2.68
CA THR A 46 11.32 -8.14 -3.63
C THR A 46 10.18 -7.13 -3.56
N GLU A 47 9.73 -6.80 -2.35
CA GLU A 47 8.65 -5.85 -2.11
C GLU A 47 9.03 -4.45 -2.62
N SER A 48 10.25 -3.99 -2.33
CA SER A 48 10.77 -2.72 -2.84
C SER A 48 10.81 -2.67 -4.38
N LEU A 49 11.24 -3.76 -5.03
CA LEU A 49 11.29 -3.83 -6.49
C LEU A 49 9.91 -3.88 -7.11
N ILE A 50 9.00 -4.70 -6.58
CA ILE A 50 7.60 -4.76 -7.04
C ILE A 50 7.00 -3.37 -6.94
N TYR A 51 7.14 -2.74 -5.77
CA TYR A 51 6.66 -1.39 -5.49
C TYR A 51 7.18 -0.35 -6.50
N LEU A 52 8.50 -0.31 -6.75
CA LEU A 52 9.12 0.67 -7.65
C LEU A 52 8.73 0.43 -9.11
N VAL A 53 8.75 -0.82 -9.56
CA VAL A 53 8.44 -1.17 -10.96
C VAL A 53 6.95 -0.99 -11.25
N SER A 54 6.06 -1.46 -10.37
CA SER A 54 4.63 -1.26 -10.56
C SER A 54 4.26 0.22 -10.48
N GLY A 55 4.84 0.96 -9.55
CA GLY A 55 4.64 2.41 -9.43
C GLY A 55 5.10 3.15 -10.69
N PHE A 56 6.29 2.82 -11.21
CA PHE A 56 6.79 3.41 -12.45
C PHE A 56 5.89 3.12 -13.65
N LEU A 57 5.50 1.86 -13.86
CA LEU A 57 4.65 1.46 -14.98
C LEU A 57 3.26 2.11 -14.91
N TRP A 58 2.71 2.26 -13.70
CA TRP A 58 1.43 2.91 -13.49
C TRP A 58 1.49 4.42 -13.74
N CYS A 59 2.51 5.10 -13.23
CA CYS A 59 2.77 6.51 -13.54
C CYS A 59 2.94 6.72 -15.05
N PHE A 60 3.70 5.85 -15.72
CA PHE A 60 3.86 5.88 -17.17
C PHE A 60 2.51 5.69 -17.89
N TYR A 61 1.70 4.72 -17.45
CA TYR A 61 0.38 4.46 -18.03
C TYR A 61 -0.57 5.67 -17.89
N ILE A 62 -0.68 6.27 -16.70
CA ILE A 62 -1.58 7.39 -16.46
C ILE A 62 -1.07 8.67 -17.15
N TYR A 63 0.17 9.07 -16.91
CA TYR A 63 0.65 10.37 -17.35
C TYR A 63 1.06 10.39 -18.82
N TYR A 64 1.51 9.27 -19.38
CA TYR A 64 2.01 9.21 -20.75
C TYR A 64 1.02 8.56 -21.72
N LEU A 65 0.34 7.46 -21.35
CA LEU A 65 -0.54 6.73 -22.27
C LEU A 65 -2.00 7.21 -22.24
N TYR A 66 -2.56 7.51 -21.05
CA TYR A 66 -3.98 7.87 -20.91
C TYR A 66 -4.24 9.10 -20.00
N PRO A 67 -3.56 10.25 -20.21
CA PRO A 67 -3.69 11.41 -19.32
C PRO A 67 -5.12 11.95 -19.27
N ASN A 68 -5.85 11.94 -20.38
CA ASN A 68 -7.21 12.52 -20.45
C ASN A 68 -8.31 11.59 -19.92
N ALA A 69 -8.02 10.30 -19.66
CA ALA A 69 -9.00 9.36 -19.12
C ALA A 69 -9.10 9.46 -17.60
N PHE A 70 -7.98 9.73 -16.93
CA PHE A 70 -7.88 9.77 -15.47
C PHE A 70 -7.68 11.18 -14.89
N LEU A 71 -7.33 12.18 -15.72
CA LEU A 71 -7.22 13.59 -15.32
C LEU A 71 -8.23 14.43 -16.12
N PRO A 72 -9.51 14.50 -15.70
CA PRO A 72 -10.50 15.33 -16.38
C PRO A 72 -10.11 16.80 -16.33
N LYS A 73 -10.17 17.48 -17.48
CA LYS A 73 -9.97 18.93 -17.54
C LYS A 73 -11.08 19.63 -16.76
N GLY A 74 -10.76 20.21 -15.60
CA GLY A 74 -11.68 21.06 -14.84
C GLY A 74 -12.03 20.59 -13.43
N THR A 75 -11.51 19.46 -12.96
CA THR A 75 -11.44 19.23 -11.50
C THR A 75 -10.43 20.21 -10.89
N CYS A 76 -10.60 20.56 -9.61
CA CYS A 76 -9.89 21.63 -8.89
C CYS A 76 -8.35 21.57 -9.06
N PHE A 77 -7.82 22.18 -10.13
CA PHE A 77 -6.41 22.13 -10.50
C PHE A 77 -6.02 23.44 -11.19
N ARG A 78 -6.14 24.55 -10.46
CA ARG A 78 -5.52 25.81 -10.87
C ARG A 78 -5.08 26.63 -9.67
N THR A 79 -4.07 26.15 -8.97
CA THR A 79 -3.11 27.01 -8.27
C THR A 79 -1.80 26.26 -8.08
N SER A 80 -0.70 26.95 -8.38
CA SER A 80 0.69 26.51 -8.32
C SER A 80 1.21 26.23 -6.90
N SER A 81 0.33 26.11 -5.90
CA SER A 81 0.69 25.80 -4.51
C SER A 81 0.22 24.42 -4.03
N PHE A 82 -0.39 23.61 -4.91
CA PHE A 82 -1.03 22.35 -4.55
C PHE A 82 -0.52 21.13 -5.34
N ALA A 83 0.67 21.23 -5.94
CA ALA A 83 1.35 20.06 -6.51
C ALA A 83 1.73 19.02 -5.42
N SER A 84 1.64 19.38 -4.14
CA SER A 84 1.97 18.51 -3.00
C SER A 84 0.79 17.74 -2.41
N LYS A 85 -0.46 17.96 -2.87
CA LYS A 85 -1.66 17.49 -2.14
C LYS A 85 -2.67 16.69 -2.97
N ASN A 86 -2.40 16.44 -4.24
CA ASN A 86 -3.26 15.62 -5.11
C ASN A 86 -2.47 14.46 -5.75
N MET A 87 -1.87 13.57 -4.93
CA MET A 87 -1.61 12.19 -5.38
C MET A 87 -2.91 11.42 -5.35
N VAL A 88 -3.74 11.70 -6.35
CA VAL A 88 -4.99 10.97 -6.56
C VAL A 88 -4.71 10.01 -7.69
N SER A 89 -4.91 8.71 -7.39
CA SER A 89 -4.77 7.56 -8.29
C SER A 89 -3.35 6.99 -8.44
N LEU A 90 -3.00 5.78 -8.02
CA LEU A 90 -3.69 4.69 -7.30
C LEU A 90 -2.68 3.52 -7.30
N PHE A 91 -2.79 2.58 -6.36
CA PHE A 91 -1.96 1.38 -6.22
C PHE A 91 -0.61 1.49 -5.48
N VAL A 92 -0.03 2.69 -5.30
CA VAL A 92 1.23 2.85 -4.56
C VAL A 92 1.20 4.06 -3.62
N LEU A 93 0.64 3.90 -2.42
CA LEU A 93 0.51 5.01 -1.45
C LEU A 93 1.85 5.56 -0.95
N GLY A 94 2.95 4.83 -1.09
CA GLY A 94 4.26 5.39 -0.80
C GLY A 94 4.75 6.40 -1.87
N MET A 95 4.15 6.39 -3.07
CA MET A 95 4.41 7.41 -4.09
C MET A 95 3.58 8.66 -3.82
N ALA A 96 2.64 8.59 -2.85
CA ALA A 96 1.92 9.70 -2.27
C ALA A 96 2.65 10.39 -1.09
N LEU A 97 3.74 9.78 -0.67
CA LEU A 97 4.61 10.22 0.41
C LEU A 97 6.02 10.42 -0.15
N ASN A 98 6.96 10.88 0.67
CA ASN A 98 8.36 10.72 0.30
C ASN A 98 8.61 9.21 0.05
N PRO A 99 9.34 8.79 -1.01
CA PRO A 99 9.60 7.38 -1.28
C PRO A 99 10.16 6.61 -0.07
N LEU A 100 10.93 7.29 0.78
CA LEU A 100 11.43 6.75 2.04
C LEU A 100 10.32 6.55 3.08
N ASP A 101 9.39 7.50 3.21
CA ASP A 101 8.27 7.43 4.14
C ASP A 101 7.34 6.27 3.77
N GLY A 102 7.10 6.05 2.48
CA GLY A 102 6.35 4.89 1.99
C GLY A 102 7.01 3.55 2.34
N LEU A 103 8.33 3.47 2.14
CA LEU A 103 9.12 2.27 2.47
C LEU A 103 9.15 2.01 3.97
N LEU A 104 9.30 3.06 4.78
CA LEU A 104 9.28 2.98 6.23
C LEU A 104 7.90 2.65 6.77
N GLN A 105 6.82 3.13 6.15
CA GLN A 105 5.45 2.80 6.50
C GLN A 105 5.10 1.35 6.12
N ALA A 106 5.74 0.78 5.10
CA ALA A 106 5.60 -0.64 4.77
C ALA A 106 6.39 -1.55 5.73
N SER A 107 7.46 -1.04 6.36
CA SER A 107 8.36 -1.84 7.21
C SER A 107 7.69 -2.58 8.38
N PRO A 108 6.63 -2.07 9.06
CA PRO A 108 5.93 -2.82 10.09
C PRO A 108 5.21 -4.05 9.55
N HIS A 109 4.82 -4.09 8.26
CA HIS A 109 4.22 -5.28 7.64
C HIS A 109 5.23 -6.42 7.44
N LEU A 110 6.52 -6.13 7.53
CA LEU A 110 7.58 -7.14 7.51
C LEU A 110 7.77 -7.80 8.89
N ILE A 111 7.32 -7.16 9.97
CA ILE A 111 7.45 -7.69 11.33
C ILE A 111 6.62 -8.98 11.51
N PRO A 112 5.34 -9.05 11.10
CA PRO A 112 4.55 -10.29 11.13
C PRO A 112 5.20 -11.46 10.39
N LEU A 113 6.01 -11.22 9.36
CA LEU A 113 6.71 -12.29 8.64
C LEU A 113 7.75 -13.01 9.51
N PHE A 114 8.20 -12.40 10.61
CA PHE A 114 9.05 -13.05 11.60
C PHE A 114 8.27 -13.83 12.67
N LEU A 115 7.02 -13.45 12.92
CA LEU A 115 6.20 -14.01 13.99
C LEU A 115 5.28 -15.12 13.48
N ILE A 116 4.80 -15.01 12.24
CA ILE A 116 3.80 -15.88 11.64
C ILE A 116 4.37 -16.44 10.33
N PRO A 117 4.56 -17.78 10.23
CA PRO A 117 4.93 -18.41 8.98
C PRO A 117 3.87 -18.12 7.91
N THR A 118 4.24 -17.29 6.93
CA THR A 118 3.32 -16.84 5.88
C THR A 118 3.82 -17.34 4.53
N HIS A 119 2.95 -18.00 3.77
CA HIS A 119 3.29 -18.41 2.41
C HIS A 119 3.58 -17.20 1.52
N PHE A 120 4.60 -17.31 0.67
CA PHE A 120 5.00 -16.24 -0.25
C PHE A 120 3.82 -15.74 -1.11
N ARG A 121 2.98 -16.65 -1.62
CA ARG A 121 1.79 -16.30 -2.42
C ARG A 121 0.75 -15.52 -1.60
N THR A 122 0.49 -15.95 -0.37
CA THR A 122 -0.45 -15.27 0.53
C THR A 122 0.02 -13.85 0.82
N HIS A 123 1.32 -13.67 1.07
CA HIS A 123 1.89 -12.34 1.28
C HIS A 123 1.72 -11.44 0.04
N LEU A 124 1.96 -11.94 -1.17
CA LEU A 124 1.71 -11.17 -2.40
C LEU A 124 0.24 -10.79 -2.60
N VAL A 125 -0.69 -11.70 -2.28
CA VAL A 125 -2.13 -11.41 -2.36
C VAL A 125 -2.54 -10.34 -1.35
N LEU A 126 -2.05 -10.43 -0.11
CA LEU A 126 -2.30 -9.43 0.91
C LEU A 126 -1.72 -8.06 0.51
N LEU A 127 -0.52 -8.02 -0.05
CA LEU A 127 0.08 -6.79 -0.59
C LEU A 127 -0.77 -6.17 -1.71
N PHE A 128 -1.30 -7.00 -2.61
CA PHE A 128 -2.22 -6.53 -3.66
C PHE A 128 -3.52 -5.95 -3.07
N LEU A 129 -4.12 -6.63 -2.10
CA LEU A 129 -5.33 -6.16 -1.42
C LEU A 129 -5.08 -4.84 -0.66
N GLU A 130 -3.92 -4.69 -0.02
CA GLU A 130 -3.49 -3.43 0.59
C GLU A 130 -3.39 -2.32 -0.47
N GLY A 131 -2.87 -2.61 -1.65
CA GLY A 131 -2.83 -1.69 -2.78
C GLY A 131 -4.23 -1.26 -3.25
N VAL A 132 -5.19 -2.20 -3.34
CA VAL A 132 -6.60 -1.93 -3.65
C VAL A 132 -7.29 -1.13 -2.54
N TRP A 133 -6.90 -1.36 -1.28
CA TRP A 133 -7.41 -0.62 -0.14
C TRP A 133 -6.94 0.84 -0.13
N ALA A 134 -5.62 1.04 -0.22
CA ALA A 134 -4.98 2.36 -0.31
C ALA A 134 -5.57 3.20 -1.46
N THR A 135 -5.86 2.53 -2.57
CA THR A 135 -6.58 3.05 -3.71
C THR A 135 -7.94 3.64 -3.30
N ASN A 136 -8.81 2.83 -2.67
CA ASN A 136 -10.15 3.25 -2.23
C ASN A 136 -10.15 4.45 -1.26
N LEU A 137 -9.04 4.71 -0.56
CA LEU A 137 -8.90 5.85 0.35
C LEU A 137 -8.48 7.16 -0.32
N HIS A 138 -7.95 7.12 -1.54
CA HIS A 138 -7.32 8.26 -2.22
C HIS A 138 -7.76 8.45 -3.67
N ASP A 139 -8.74 7.69 -4.15
CA ASP A 139 -9.33 7.86 -5.48
C ASP A 139 -10.23 9.11 -5.60
N CYS A 140 -10.43 9.86 -4.50
CA CYS A 140 -11.35 10.98 -4.41
C CYS A 140 -12.81 10.64 -4.77
N ILE A 141 -13.17 9.35 -4.79
CA ILE A 141 -14.52 8.87 -5.05
C ILE A 141 -15.15 8.48 -3.70
N ASN A 142 -16.17 9.22 -3.30
CA ASN A 142 -16.82 9.01 -2.02
C ASN A 142 -17.94 7.96 -2.11
N VAL A 143 -17.57 6.69 -2.26
CA VAL A 143 -18.56 5.61 -2.17
C VAL A 143 -18.96 5.42 -0.71
N LYS A 144 -20.22 5.68 -0.39
CA LYS A 144 -20.76 5.58 0.98
C LYS A 144 -21.21 4.14 1.28
N VAL A 145 -20.26 3.26 1.56
CA VAL A 145 -20.54 1.89 2.04
C VAL A 145 -20.24 1.80 3.53
N TRP A 146 -21.26 1.68 4.37
CA TRP A 146 -21.05 1.48 5.81
C TRP A 146 -20.68 0.01 6.09
N PRO A 147 -19.67 -0.29 6.95
CA PRO A 147 -18.81 0.59 7.73
C PRO A 147 -17.39 0.76 7.14
N VAL A 148 -17.25 0.79 5.81
CA VAL A 148 -15.95 0.89 5.13
C VAL A 148 -15.41 2.32 5.19
N MET A 149 -14.11 2.47 5.45
CA MET A 149 -13.43 3.77 5.37
C MET A 149 -13.24 4.17 3.89
N GLY A 150 -13.91 5.23 3.46
CA GLY A 150 -13.81 5.75 2.09
C GLY A 150 -12.97 7.03 2.01
N ALA A 151 -12.66 7.48 0.78
CA ALA A 151 -11.81 8.64 0.52
C ALA A 151 -12.24 9.92 1.27
N GLY A 152 -13.54 10.17 1.41
CA GLY A 152 -14.06 11.38 2.05
C GLY A 152 -13.86 11.38 3.56
N TYR A 153 -14.00 10.23 4.21
CA TYR A 153 -13.73 10.10 5.64
C TYR A 153 -12.23 10.26 5.93
N HIS A 154 -11.38 9.66 5.09
CA HIS A 154 -9.93 9.78 5.17
C HIS A 154 -9.42 11.20 4.87
N THR A 155 -10.07 11.92 3.95
CA THR A 155 -9.77 13.33 3.69
C THR A 155 -10.03 14.20 4.94
N ILE A 156 -11.13 13.95 5.65
CA ILE A 156 -11.45 14.68 6.89
C ILE A 156 -10.45 14.38 8.01
N HIS A 157 -9.93 13.15 8.06
CA HIS A 157 -8.85 12.78 8.96
C HIS A 157 -7.61 13.67 8.73
N HIS A 158 -7.15 13.81 7.48
CA HIS A 158 -6.01 14.67 7.14
C HIS A 158 -6.25 16.17 7.32
N ILE A 159 -7.49 16.63 7.23
CA ILE A 159 -7.82 18.06 7.41
C ILE A 159 -7.93 18.41 8.90
N THR A 160 -8.58 17.55 9.68
CA THR A 160 -8.95 17.88 11.06
C THR A 160 -8.01 17.28 12.10
N TYR A 161 -7.29 16.20 11.78
CA TYR A 161 -6.41 15.43 12.67
C TYR A 161 -7.07 14.97 13.99
N ARG A 162 -8.41 15.03 14.07
CA ARG A 162 -9.20 14.82 15.29
C ARG A 162 -10.37 13.85 15.13
N HIS A 163 -10.60 13.36 13.91
CA HIS A 163 -11.75 12.53 13.56
C HIS A 163 -11.33 11.42 12.61
N ASN A 164 -12.16 10.38 12.49
CA ASN A 164 -12.00 9.28 11.54
C ASN A 164 -10.61 8.61 11.61
N TYR A 165 -10.25 8.09 12.78
CA TYR A 165 -8.97 7.44 13.04
C TYR A 165 -8.86 6.01 12.49
N GLY A 166 -9.99 5.39 12.12
CA GLY A 166 -10.00 4.03 11.59
C GLY A 166 -9.16 3.89 10.33
N ASN A 167 -8.40 2.79 10.22
CA ASN A 167 -7.62 2.52 9.01
C ASN A 167 -8.52 1.92 7.91
N TYR A 168 -9.16 0.78 8.18
CA TYR A 168 -9.99 0.05 7.20
C TYR A 168 -11.50 0.33 7.33
N THR A 169 -11.96 0.66 8.53
CA THR A 169 -13.40 0.79 8.84
C THR A 169 -13.64 2.01 9.71
N ILE A 170 -14.82 2.62 9.58
CA ILE A 170 -15.29 3.70 10.44
C ILE A 170 -15.97 3.19 11.72
N TRP A 171 -15.94 1.88 11.95
CA TRP A 171 -16.67 1.25 13.04
C TRP A 171 -16.19 1.71 14.41
N MET A 172 -14.87 1.74 14.64
CA MET A 172 -14.31 2.22 15.90
C MET A 172 -14.63 3.70 16.12
N ASP A 173 -14.56 4.51 15.07
CA ASP A 173 -14.92 5.93 15.17
C ASP A 173 -16.40 6.14 15.53
N TRP A 174 -17.27 5.25 15.07
CA TRP A 174 -18.67 5.25 15.45
C TRP A 174 -18.86 4.87 16.92
N VAL A 175 -18.19 3.82 17.39
CA VAL A 175 -18.27 3.36 18.79
C VAL A 175 -17.74 4.42 19.76
N PHE A 176 -16.64 5.09 19.42
CA PHE A 176 -15.98 6.06 20.30
C PHE A 176 -16.36 7.53 20.03
N GLY A 177 -17.28 7.78 19.09
CA GLY A 177 -17.82 9.12 18.82
C GLY A 177 -16.87 10.07 18.09
N THR A 178 -15.80 9.57 17.48
CA THR A 178 -14.87 10.34 16.64
C THR A 178 -15.26 10.36 15.16
N LEU A 179 -16.40 9.74 14.81
CA LEU A 179 -16.91 9.69 13.44
C LEU A 179 -17.40 11.06 12.97
N ARG A 180 -16.85 11.52 11.84
CA ARG A 180 -17.30 12.71 11.13
C ARG A 180 -17.57 12.38 9.67
N PRO A 181 -18.85 12.33 9.23
CA PRO A 181 -19.19 12.01 7.85
C PRO A 181 -18.82 13.16 6.89
N PRO A 182 -18.43 12.85 5.64
CA PRO A 182 -18.23 13.85 4.60
C PRO A 182 -19.55 14.49 4.19
N ALA A 183 -19.48 15.79 3.89
CA ALA A 183 -20.61 16.54 3.36
C ALA A 183 -21.13 15.85 2.09
N ASP A 184 -22.45 15.77 1.94
CA ASP A 184 -23.07 15.33 0.68
C ASP A 184 -22.65 16.31 -0.43
N ASP A 185 -22.02 15.79 -1.46
CA ASP A 185 -21.79 16.42 -2.76
C ASP A 185 -23.10 16.63 -3.57
N GLY A 186 -24.25 16.32 -2.96
CA GLY A 186 -25.57 16.26 -3.57
C GLY A 186 -26.58 17.35 -3.18
N LYS A 187 -26.17 18.52 -2.69
CA LYS A 187 -27.04 19.71 -2.68
C LYS A 187 -26.45 20.83 -3.52
N LYS A 188 -26.56 20.69 -4.85
CA LYS A 188 -26.79 21.87 -5.68
C LYS A 188 -28.26 22.23 -5.45
N GLU A 189 -28.50 23.23 -4.61
CA GLU A 189 -29.77 23.96 -4.67
C GLU A 189 -29.89 24.49 -6.10
N ILE A 190 -30.90 24.01 -6.82
CA ILE A 190 -31.40 24.62 -8.06
C ILE A 190 -32.41 25.67 -7.65
#